data_AF-A0A8T5R5S1-F1
#
_entry.id   AF-A0A8T5R5S1-F1
#
_cell.length_a   1.000
_cell.length_b   1.000
_cell.length_c   1.000
_cell.angle_alpha   90.00
_cell.angle_beta   90.00
_cell.angle_gamma   90.00
#
_symmetry.space_group_name_H-M   'P 1'
#
loop_
_entity.id
_entity.type
_entity.pdbx_description
1 polymer ?
#
loop_
_entity_poly.entity_id
_entity_poly.type
_entity_poly.pdbx_seq_one_letter_code
_entity_poly.pdbx_strand_id
1 'polypeptide(L)'
;MTTAKTEPNILENYTFFVIPSWGHLLGYPTLGQYSNHNVSKISHDLVIFFSGADCSVQTEKGTLYYLFGLGYYYTQFELQSGRYITDNRQLTSLVLSDFVYDHLSTSKNVTLENDRDVIVSDNLFKLPIDLSFKSDNKRTFIQGTLMRNLFIPYKDIILEFMETLRNPQSFQVDKTGPILLSTHRESYNQILFSTEMDYEMKTKFLSPTAGLSGITLGSNKHLEQYFSHQNLQYIEELVLKLKRVYSTIDYDPMYLFSIIVNAALRFKSELGFSNVQKVEKSNEKLPKESIFLSAEPRINSFVDWPERFRRRTKDELERSVVLVKSKIYQPEKIDKESIRVEEFGLEQEEFKIRSMKRPLVEVKILPIIPTSNSLEILQTIKNIVNQDYDMRSIGKALEIARDYIRSMILHSHILWEMSRYVNLYQKVEPNVGLSSKEKFELGEQIKKWINLMSNVQSS
;
A
#
# COMPACT_ATOMS: atom_id res chain seq x y z
N MET A 1 -26.80 -40.05 -11.87
CA MET A 1 -25.36 -40.38 -11.89
C MET A 1 -24.63 -39.26 -11.17
N THR A 2 -24.30 -39.48 -9.90
CA THR A 2 -23.48 -38.58 -9.09
C THR A 2 -22.04 -38.68 -9.60
N THR A 3 -21.60 -37.71 -10.40
CA THR A 3 -20.17 -37.54 -10.67
C THR A 3 -19.50 -37.30 -9.33
N ALA A 4 -18.65 -38.23 -8.90
CA ALA A 4 -17.77 -38.00 -7.77
C ALA A 4 -16.96 -36.74 -8.11
N LYS A 5 -17.22 -35.62 -7.42
CA LYS A 5 -16.40 -34.43 -7.53
C LYS A 5 -15.02 -34.84 -7.01
N THR A 6 -14.07 -35.04 -7.90
CA THR A 6 -12.67 -35.21 -7.52
C THR A 6 -12.27 -33.98 -6.71
N GLU A 7 -11.80 -34.17 -5.48
CA GLU A 7 -11.42 -33.05 -4.64
C GLU A 7 -10.32 -32.23 -5.30
N PRO A 8 -10.36 -30.89 -5.19
CA PRO A 8 -9.32 -30.05 -5.76
C PRO A 8 -7.97 -30.33 -5.08
N ASN A 9 -6.93 -30.55 -5.89
CA ASN A 9 -5.58 -30.74 -5.39
C ASN A 9 -4.96 -29.39 -5.04
N ILE A 10 -4.70 -29.15 -3.75
CA ILE A 10 -4.03 -27.94 -3.26
C ILE A 10 -2.52 -28.18 -3.32
N LEU A 11 -1.82 -27.36 -4.10
CA LEU A 11 -0.38 -27.48 -4.29
C LEU A 11 0.34 -26.41 -3.46
N GLU A 12 1.21 -26.83 -2.54
CA GLU A 12 2.08 -25.91 -1.82
C GLU A 12 3.07 -25.24 -2.77
N ASN A 13 3.05 -23.90 -2.78
CA ASN A 13 3.85 -23.09 -3.67
C ASN A 13 4.12 -21.72 -3.05
N TYR A 14 5.30 -21.56 -2.47
CA TYR A 14 5.69 -20.32 -1.81
C TYR A 14 6.22 -19.31 -2.81
N THR A 15 5.36 -18.37 -3.18
CA THR A 15 5.68 -17.35 -4.19
C THR A 15 5.36 -15.95 -3.70
N PHE A 16 6.19 -15.00 -4.08
CA PHE A 16 5.87 -13.59 -4.06
C PHE A 16 5.18 -13.22 -5.36
N PHE A 17 3.95 -12.75 -5.27
CA PHE A 17 3.05 -12.53 -6.39
C PHE A 17 2.50 -11.11 -6.34
N VAL A 18 2.67 -10.31 -7.39
CA VAL A 18 2.21 -8.93 -7.43
C VAL A 18 1.53 -8.62 -8.75
N ILE A 19 0.31 -8.07 -8.68
CA ILE A 19 -0.40 -7.48 -9.82
C ILE A 19 -0.24 -5.96 -9.72
N PRO A 20 0.53 -5.31 -10.62
CA PRO A 20 0.86 -3.88 -10.53
C PRO A 20 -0.35 -2.95 -10.58
N SER A 21 -1.38 -3.35 -11.32
CA SER A 21 -2.66 -2.65 -11.42
C SER A 21 -3.80 -3.63 -11.65
N TRP A 22 -4.67 -3.75 -10.65
CA TRP A 22 -5.84 -4.62 -10.69
C TRP A 22 -6.85 -4.17 -11.76
N GLY A 23 -7.13 -2.88 -11.82
CA GLY A 23 -7.97 -2.26 -12.84
C GLY A 23 -7.42 -2.50 -14.23
N HIS A 24 -6.11 -2.30 -14.46
CA HIS A 24 -5.52 -2.56 -15.77
C HIS A 24 -5.69 -4.02 -16.21
N LEU A 25 -5.40 -4.98 -15.32
CA LEU A 25 -5.58 -6.41 -15.57
C LEU A 25 -7.02 -6.74 -15.99
N LEU A 26 -8.00 -6.14 -15.32
CA LEU A 26 -9.43 -6.37 -15.59
C LEU A 26 -9.99 -5.53 -16.76
N GLY A 27 -9.17 -4.66 -17.36
CA GLY A 27 -9.62 -3.72 -18.39
C GLY A 27 -10.55 -2.63 -17.85
N TYR A 28 -10.21 -2.09 -16.67
CA TYR A 28 -10.91 -1.05 -15.92
C TYR A 28 -12.44 -1.22 -15.94
N PRO A 29 -12.97 -2.22 -15.22
CA PRO A 29 -14.41 -2.45 -15.19
C PRO A 29 -15.18 -1.34 -14.47
N THR A 30 -14.55 -0.65 -13.51
CA THR A 30 -15.15 0.45 -12.75
C THR A 30 -14.06 1.27 -12.05
N LEU A 31 -14.36 2.54 -11.72
CA LEU A 31 -13.57 3.33 -10.76
C LEU A 31 -14.03 3.11 -9.32
N GLY A 32 -15.25 2.59 -9.13
CA GLY A 32 -15.86 2.35 -7.83
C GLY A 32 -16.38 3.61 -7.16
N GLN A 33 -16.80 3.45 -5.91
CA GLN A 33 -17.22 4.52 -5.02
C GLN A 33 -16.40 4.43 -3.74
N TYR A 34 -16.31 5.54 -3.02
CA TYR A 34 -15.73 5.59 -1.69
C TYR A 34 -16.54 6.56 -0.82
N SER A 35 -17.03 6.08 0.32
CA SER A 35 -17.93 6.84 1.22
C SER A 35 -19.10 7.52 0.49
N ASN A 36 -19.78 6.80 -0.41
CA ASN A 36 -20.89 7.28 -1.25
C ASN A 36 -20.53 8.36 -2.29
N HIS A 37 -19.24 8.62 -2.52
CA HIS A 37 -18.75 9.48 -3.60
C HIS A 37 -18.15 8.65 -4.73
N ASN A 38 -18.40 9.05 -5.98
CA ASN A 38 -17.76 8.43 -7.12
C ASN A 38 -16.28 8.76 -7.14
N VAL A 39 -15.45 7.74 -7.34
CA VAL A 39 -14.02 7.91 -7.54
C VAL A 39 -13.80 8.57 -8.90
N SER A 40 -13.04 9.67 -8.94
CA SER A 40 -12.76 10.40 -10.16
C SER A 40 -11.55 9.85 -10.91
N LYS A 41 -10.54 9.38 -10.17
CA LYS A 41 -9.27 8.91 -10.73
C LYS A 41 -8.62 7.89 -9.80
N ILE A 42 -8.02 6.83 -10.36
CA ILE A 42 -7.22 5.87 -9.61
C ILE A 42 -5.76 6.07 -10.02
N SER A 43 -4.90 6.43 -9.07
CA SER A 43 -3.45 6.53 -9.31
C SER A 43 -2.79 5.17 -9.23
N HIS A 44 -3.09 4.41 -8.19
CA HIS A 44 -2.55 3.07 -7.94
C HIS A 44 -3.64 2.13 -7.41
N ASP A 45 -3.60 0.87 -7.83
CA ASP A 45 -4.50 -0.21 -7.42
C ASP A 45 -3.74 -1.54 -7.42
N LEU A 46 -2.74 -1.61 -6.54
CA LEU A 46 -1.78 -2.69 -6.45
C LEU A 46 -2.34 -3.87 -5.65
N VAL A 47 -2.09 -5.11 -6.09
CA VAL A 47 -2.38 -6.33 -5.32
C VAL A 47 -1.08 -7.07 -5.07
N ILE A 48 -0.68 -7.20 -3.80
CA ILE A 48 0.52 -7.95 -3.37
C ILE A 48 0.06 -9.23 -2.65
N PHE A 49 0.70 -10.36 -2.92
CA PHE A 49 0.50 -11.62 -2.23
C PHE A 49 1.83 -12.28 -1.87
N PHE A 50 1.94 -12.71 -0.61
CA PHE A 50 2.84 -13.78 -0.21
C PHE A 50 2.03 -15.09 -0.20
N SER A 51 2.08 -15.82 -1.31
CA SER A 51 1.35 -17.06 -1.49
C SER A 51 2.08 -18.23 -0.83
N GLY A 52 1.31 -19.19 -0.31
CA GLY A 52 1.81 -20.49 0.12
C GLY A 52 1.19 -21.68 -0.61
N ALA A 53 0.06 -21.50 -1.31
CA ALA A 53 -0.54 -22.56 -2.11
C ALA A 53 -1.37 -22.04 -3.29
N ASP A 54 -1.46 -22.86 -4.35
CA ASP A 54 -2.33 -22.64 -5.50
C ASP A 54 -3.19 -23.87 -5.82
N CYS A 55 -4.34 -23.63 -6.44
CA CYS A 55 -5.28 -24.68 -6.82
C CYS A 55 -6.11 -24.27 -8.05
N SER A 56 -6.52 -25.24 -8.87
CA SER A 56 -7.48 -25.03 -9.95
C SER A 56 -8.70 -25.92 -9.76
N VAL A 57 -9.88 -25.31 -9.84
CA VAL A 57 -11.18 -26.00 -9.73
C VAL A 57 -11.90 -25.88 -11.06
N GLN A 58 -12.34 -27.01 -11.62
CA GLN A 58 -13.18 -27.02 -12.80
C GLN A 58 -14.64 -26.89 -12.40
N THR A 59 -15.32 -25.91 -12.99
CA THR A 59 -16.74 -25.66 -12.80
C THR A 59 -17.48 -25.78 -14.14
N GLU A 60 -18.81 -25.82 -14.09
CA GLU A 60 -19.65 -25.77 -15.30
C GLU A 60 -19.44 -24.48 -16.11
N LYS A 61 -19.01 -23.40 -15.45
CA LYS A 61 -18.84 -22.07 -16.03
C LYS A 61 -17.39 -21.76 -16.42
N GLY A 62 -16.51 -22.75 -16.40
CA GLY A 62 -15.09 -22.58 -16.68
C GLY A 62 -14.19 -22.99 -15.53
N THR A 63 -12.92 -22.63 -15.62
CA THR A 63 -11.92 -22.94 -14.58
C THR A 63 -11.76 -21.77 -13.63
N LEU A 64 -11.71 -22.04 -12.33
CA LEU A 64 -11.34 -21.08 -11.31
C LEU A 64 -9.98 -21.43 -10.76
N TYR A 65 -9.11 -20.43 -10.67
CA TYR A 65 -7.79 -20.55 -10.10
C TYR A 65 -7.74 -19.80 -8.78
N TYR A 66 -7.30 -20.49 -7.74
CA TYR A 66 -7.19 -19.99 -6.38
C TYR A 66 -5.72 -19.83 -6.01
N LEU A 67 -5.40 -18.70 -5.39
CA LEU A 67 -4.11 -18.44 -4.78
C LEU A 67 -4.35 -18.12 -3.30
N PHE A 68 -3.83 -18.95 -2.40
CA PHE A 68 -3.98 -18.80 -0.96
C PHE A 68 -2.71 -18.22 -0.33
N GLY A 69 -2.87 -17.27 0.58
CA GLY A 69 -1.75 -16.66 1.29
C GLY A 69 -2.09 -15.34 1.98
N LEU A 70 -1.08 -14.50 2.17
CA LEU A 70 -1.23 -13.17 2.75
C LEU A 70 -1.27 -12.13 1.65
N GLY A 71 -2.45 -11.56 1.41
CA GLY A 71 -2.68 -10.59 0.36
C GLY A 71 -2.97 -9.18 0.88
N TYR A 72 -2.65 -8.19 0.04
CA TYR A 72 -2.84 -6.78 0.30
C TYR A 72 -3.31 -6.09 -0.97
N TYR A 73 -4.54 -5.57 -0.95
CA TYR A 73 -5.04 -4.69 -2.00
C TYR A 73 -4.87 -3.25 -1.54
N TYR A 74 -3.99 -2.51 -2.20
CA TYR A 74 -3.71 -1.11 -1.92
C TYR A 74 -4.24 -0.23 -3.03
N THR A 75 -4.94 0.84 -2.66
CA THR A 75 -5.47 1.81 -3.60
C THR A 75 -5.07 3.22 -3.22
N GLN A 76 -4.71 4.01 -4.24
CA GLN A 76 -4.53 5.44 -4.14
C GLN A 76 -5.38 6.09 -5.23
N PHE A 77 -6.32 6.93 -4.83
CA PHE A 77 -7.32 7.47 -5.73
C PHE A 77 -7.74 8.90 -5.35
N GLU A 78 -8.48 9.55 -6.23
CA GLU A 78 -9.03 10.88 -6.03
C GLU A 78 -10.56 10.79 -6.08
N LEU A 79 -11.25 11.49 -5.17
CA LEU A 79 -12.68 11.78 -5.29
C LEU A 79 -12.92 13.09 -6.06
N GLN A 80 -11.97 14.01 -5.93
CA GLN A 80 -11.96 15.33 -6.55
C GLN A 80 -10.51 15.64 -6.93
N SER A 81 -10.35 16.34 -8.06
CA SER A 81 -9.04 16.65 -8.61
C SER A 81 -8.09 17.28 -7.58
N GLY A 82 -6.92 16.67 -7.42
CA GLY A 82 -5.81 17.21 -6.63
C GLY A 82 -5.77 16.79 -5.16
N ARG A 83 -6.63 15.87 -4.71
CA ARG A 83 -6.54 15.25 -3.38
C ARG A 83 -6.52 13.73 -3.46
N TYR A 84 -5.36 13.16 -3.14
CA TYR A 84 -5.19 11.71 -3.05
C TYR A 84 -5.66 11.17 -1.71
N ILE A 85 -6.43 10.10 -1.76
CA ILE A 85 -6.82 9.26 -0.63
C ILE A 85 -6.14 7.90 -0.83
N THR A 86 -5.61 7.34 0.24
CA THR A 86 -5.07 5.99 0.27
C THR A 86 -5.99 5.09 1.09
N ASP A 87 -6.29 3.91 0.58
CA ASP A 87 -7.08 2.89 1.28
C ASP A 87 -6.49 1.51 0.99
N ASN A 88 -6.60 0.59 1.95
CA ASN A 88 -6.06 -0.76 1.85
C ASN A 88 -7.02 -1.82 2.40
N ARG A 89 -6.89 -3.05 1.88
CA ARG A 89 -7.68 -4.22 2.29
C ARG A 89 -6.79 -5.44 2.41
N GLN A 90 -6.94 -6.18 3.51
CA GLN A 90 -6.28 -7.46 3.73
C GLN A 90 -7.04 -8.56 3.00
N LEU A 91 -6.32 -9.49 2.38
CA LEU A 91 -6.88 -10.59 1.61
C LEU A 91 -6.23 -11.91 2.05
N THR A 92 -6.99 -12.99 2.13
CA THR A 92 -6.43 -14.33 2.40
C THR A 92 -6.38 -15.20 1.15
N SER A 93 -7.14 -14.83 0.10
CA SER A 93 -7.06 -15.51 -1.18
C SER A 93 -7.46 -14.64 -2.36
N LEU A 94 -6.96 -15.02 -3.54
CA LEU A 94 -7.27 -14.44 -4.84
C LEU A 94 -7.92 -15.51 -5.73
N VAL A 95 -9.04 -15.15 -6.37
CA VAL A 95 -9.79 -16.03 -7.28
C VAL A 95 -9.76 -15.45 -8.69
N LEU A 96 -9.10 -16.16 -9.60
CA LEU A 96 -9.00 -15.82 -11.02
C LEU A 96 -9.89 -16.73 -11.87
N SER A 97 -10.81 -16.14 -12.64
CA SER A 97 -11.48 -16.86 -13.72
C SER A 97 -10.51 -17.17 -14.84
N ASP A 98 -10.78 -18.23 -15.60
CA ASP A 98 -10.00 -18.65 -16.77
C ASP A 98 -9.62 -17.52 -17.74
N PHE A 99 -10.57 -16.71 -18.19
CA PHE A 99 -10.27 -15.61 -19.11
C PHE A 99 -9.34 -14.53 -18.51
N VAL A 100 -9.41 -14.27 -17.19
CA VAL A 100 -8.49 -13.32 -16.52
C VAL A 100 -7.11 -13.95 -16.37
N TYR A 101 -7.08 -15.22 -15.95
CA TYR A 101 -5.85 -15.99 -15.84
C TYR A 101 -5.13 -16.06 -17.19
N ASP A 102 -5.87 -16.33 -18.27
CA ASP A 102 -5.33 -16.42 -19.61
C ASP A 102 -4.74 -15.08 -20.05
N HIS A 103 -5.44 -13.96 -19.81
CA HIS A 103 -4.90 -12.63 -20.09
C HIS A 103 -3.60 -12.32 -19.31
N LEU A 104 -3.51 -12.81 -18.07
CA LEU A 104 -2.31 -12.68 -17.24
C LEU A 104 -1.18 -13.56 -17.79
N SER A 105 -1.48 -14.77 -18.23
CA SER A 105 -0.53 -15.77 -18.75
C SER A 105 0.04 -15.47 -20.13
N THR A 106 -0.68 -14.67 -20.93
CA THR A 106 -0.25 -14.21 -22.25
C THR A 106 0.34 -12.80 -22.21
N SER A 107 0.48 -12.21 -21.01
CA SER A 107 1.02 -10.87 -20.87
C SER A 107 2.47 -10.80 -21.34
N LYS A 108 2.85 -9.66 -21.93
CA LYS A 108 4.18 -9.51 -22.51
C LYS A 108 5.22 -9.46 -21.39
N ASN A 109 6.22 -10.35 -21.46
CA ASN A 109 7.36 -10.30 -20.55
C ASN A 109 8.18 -9.03 -20.80
N VAL A 110 8.46 -8.31 -19.72
CA VAL A 110 9.29 -7.10 -19.73
C VAL A 110 10.76 -7.50 -19.71
N THR A 111 11.10 -8.57 -19.00
CA THR A 111 12.45 -9.11 -18.84
C THR A 111 12.37 -10.61 -18.55
N LEU A 112 13.48 -11.36 -18.75
CA LEU A 112 13.60 -12.80 -18.41
C LEU A 112 12.79 -13.77 -19.30
N GLU A 113 12.74 -13.56 -20.62
CA GLU A 113 11.98 -14.41 -21.56
C GLU A 113 12.26 -15.93 -21.48
N ASN A 114 13.39 -16.34 -20.91
CA ASN A 114 13.80 -17.74 -20.83
C ASN A 114 13.69 -18.35 -19.42
N ASP A 115 13.20 -17.61 -18.41
CA ASP A 115 13.13 -18.09 -17.03
C ASP A 115 11.67 -18.31 -16.58
N ARG A 116 11.14 -19.52 -16.81
CA ARG A 116 9.72 -19.84 -16.55
C ARG A 116 9.30 -19.76 -15.07
N ASP A 117 10.25 -19.81 -14.13
CA ASP A 117 9.92 -19.77 -12.70
C ASP A 117 9.73 -18.34 -12.20
N VAL A 118 10.30 -17.36 -12.91
CA VAL A 118 10.29 -15.94 -12.55
C VAL A 118 9.62 -15.15 -13.67
N ILE A 119 8.38 -14.73 -13.43
CA ILE A 119 7.61 -13.97 -14.41
C ILE A 119 7.72 -12.50 -14.05
N VAL A 120 8.20 -11.70 -15.00
CA VAL A 120 8.25 -10.24 -14.90
C VAL A 120 7.61 -9.67 -16.15
N SER A 121 6.31 -9.43 -16.07
CA SER A 121 5.48 -8.90 -17.15
C SER A 121 4.80 -7.60 -16.73
N ASP A 122 4.17 -6.91 -17.68
CA ASP A 122 3.44 -5.66 -17.41
C ASP A 122 2.30 -5.86 -16.39
N ASN A 123 1.70 -7.05 -16.37
CA ASN A 123 0.55 -7.38 -15.54
C ASN A 123 0.88 -8.23 -14.31
N LEU A 124 2.11 -8.75 -14.19
CA LEU A 124 2.49 -9.68 -13.14
C LEU A 124 3.97 -9.64 -12.81
N PHE A 125 4.26 -9.61 -11.52
CA PHE A 125 5.52 -10.08 -10.97
C PHE A 125 5.28 -11.36 -10.16
N LYS A 126 5.86 -12.48 -10.58
CA LYS A 126 5.85 -13.74 -9.82
C LYS A 126 7.28 -14.18 -9.58
N LEU A 127 7.61 -14.44 -8.32
CA LEU A 127 8.93 -14.91 -7.91
C LEU A 127 8.79 -16.05 -6.88
N PRO A 128 9.51 -17.17 -7.04
CA PRO A 128 9.63 -18.16 -5.97
C PRO A 128 10.36 -17.54 -4.78
N ILE A 129 9.88 -17.79 -3.56
CA ILE A 129 10.54 -17.23 -2.37
C ILE A 129 11.97 -17.80 -2.23
N ASP A 130 12.15 -19.10 -2.48
CA ASP A 130 13.48 -19.71 -2.51
C ASP A 130 14.11 -19.65 -3.89
N LEU A 131 15.20 -18.88 -4.04
CA LEU A 131 15.97 -18.77 -5.27
C LEU A 131 17.29 -19.56 -5.24
N SER A 132 17.52 -20.40 -4.22
CA SER A 132 18.79 -21.11 -4.04
C SER A 132 19.18 -22.02 -5.19
N PHE A 133 18.21 -22.47 -6.00
CA PHE A 133 18.44 -23.30 -7.17
C PHE A 133 18.92 -22.54 -8.41
N LYS A 134 18.88 -21.20 -8.39
CA LYS A 134 19.38 -20.35 -9.47
C LYS A 134 20.87 -20.03 -9.25
N SER A 135 21.63 -19.88 -10.34
CA SER A 135 23.03 -19.42 -10.26
C SER A 135 23.13 -18.01 -9.68
N ASP A 136 24.27 -17.66 -9.08
CA ASP A 136 24.47 -16.33 -8.47
C ASP A 136 24.22 -15.21 -9.48
N ASN A 137 24.74 -15.33 -10.71
CA ASN A 137 24.52 -14.34 -11.77
C ASN A 137 23.02 -14.13 -12.08
N LYS A 138 22.23 -15.22 -12.12
CA LYS A 138 20.78 -15.13 -12.33
C LYS A 138 20.09 -14.48 -11.14
N ARG A 139 20.47 -14.84 -9.91
CA ARG A 139 19.94 -14.22 -8.69
C ARG A 139 20.20 -12.72 -8.66
N THR A 140 21.43 -12.28 -8.95
CA THR A 140 21.78 -10.85 -9.01
C THR A 140 20.97 -10.12 -10.09
N PHE A 141 20.76 -10.74 -11.26
CA PHE A 141 19.95 -10.14 -12.32
C PHE A 141 18.47 -10.02 -11.94
N ILE A 142 17.88 -11.07 -11.36
CA ILE A 142 16.49 -11.08 -10.85
C ILE A 142 16.33 -9.99 -9.80
N GLN A 143 17.27 -9.92 -8.85
CA GLN A 143 17.30 -8.90 -7.81
C GLN A 143 17.34 -7.49 -8.40
N GLY A 144 18.27 -7.20 -9.33
CA GLY A 144 18.37 -5.89 -9.96
C GLY A 144 17.09 -5.49 -10.70
N THR A 145 16.49 -6.44 -11.43
CA THR A 145 15.23 -6.26 -12.16
C THR A 145 14.07 -5.95 -11.21
N LEU A 146 13.89 -6.72 -10.14
CA LEU A 146 12.81 -6.49 -9.17
C LEU A 146 13.02 -5.21 -8.36
N MET A 147 14.27 -4.88 -8.01
CA MET A 147 14.56 -3.61 -7.35
C MET A 147 14.10 -2.43 -8.21
N ARG A 148 14.43 -2.43 -9.50
CA ARG A 148 14.07 -1.35 -10.43
C ARG A 148 12.57 -1.27 -10.74
N ASN A 149 11.94 -2.40 -11.01
CA ASN A 149 10.59 -2.43 -11.58
C ASN A 149 9.47 -2.59 -10.53
N LEU A 150 9.80 -3.07 -9.33
CA LEU A 150 8.80 -3.36 -8.29
C LEU A 150 9.13 -2.69 -6.95
N PHE A 151 10.29 -2.96 -6.36
CA PHE A 151 10.58 -2.49 -5.01
C PHE A 151 10.83 -0.99 -4.91
N ILE A 152 11.50 -0.36 -5.88
CA ILE A 152 11.70 1.10 -5.87
C ILE A 152 10.37 1.84 -6.13
N PRO A 153 9.58 1.51 -7.17
CA PRO A 153 8.33 2.21 -7.43
C PRO A 153 7.27 2.05 -6.34
N TYR A 154 7.20 0.87 -5.71
CA TYR A 154 6.17 0.54 -4.72
C TYR A 154 6.73 0.38 -3.30
N LYS A 155 7.87 1.01 -3.02
CA LYS A 155 8.60 0.89 -1.75
C LYS A 155 7.70 1.12 -0.54
N ASP A 156 7.01 2.25 -0.52
CA ASP A 156 6.22 2.69 0.64
C ASP A 156 5.04 1.74 0.87
N ILE A 157 4.42 1.23 -0.20
CA ILE A 157 3.29 0.29 -0.12
C ILE A 157 3.74 -1.07 0.43
N ILE A 158 4.91 -1.55 0.00
CA ILE A 158 5.47 -2.81 0.50
C ILE A 158 5.86 -2.68 1.97
N LEU A 159 6.43 -1.54 2.38
CA LEU A 159 6.75 -1.26 3.78
C LEU A 159 5.49 -1.22 4.65
N GLU A 160 4.45 -0.51 4.21
CA GLU A 160 3.13 -0.46 4.87
C GLU A 160 2.51 -1.86 5.00
N PHE A 161 2.64 -2.70 3.98
CA PHE A 161 2.17 -4.08 4.04
C PHE A 161 2.96 -4.90 5.07
N MET A 162 4.29 -4.77 5.12
CA MET A 162 5.10 -5.47 6.12
C MET A 162 4.80 -4.99 7.55
N GLU A 163 4.53 -3.70 7.76
CA GLU A 163 4.06 -3.17 9.06
C GLU A 163 2.71 -3.76 9.45
N THR A 164 1.79 -3.85 8.47
CA THR A 164 0.51 -4.53 8.65
C THR A 164 0.74 -5.99 9.06
N LEU A 165 1.68 -6.70 8.43
CA LEU A 165 2.03 -8.08 8.78
C LEU A 165 2.71 -8.21 10.15
N ARG A 166 3.30 -7.17 10.71
CA ARG A 166 3.82 -7.18 12.08
C ARG A 166 2.74 -6.94 13.12
N ASN A 167 1.65 -6.27 12.76
CA ASN A 167 0.53 -6.04 13.67
C ASN A 167 -0.15 -7.38 14.07
N PRO A 168 -0.25 -7.71 15.37
CA PRO A 168 -0.96 -8.92 15.83
C PRO A 168 -2.48 -8.91 15.56
N GLN A 169 -3.05 -7.74 15.28
CA GLN A 169 -4.48 -7.59 14.97
C GLN A 169 -4.82 -7.79 13.48
N SER A 170 -3.83 -7.96 12.61
CA SER A 170 -4.07 -8.23 11.19
C SER A 170 -4.08 -9.73 10.88
N PHE A 171 -4.81 -10.11 9.83
CA PHE A 171 -4.94 -11.51 9.37
C PHE A 171 -5.38 -12.49 10.48
N GLN A 172 -6.33 -12.07 11.32
CA GLN A 172 -6.94 -12.92 12.34
C GLN A 172 -7.99 -13.84 11.70
N VAL A 173 -7.54 -14.87 10.98
CA VAL A 173 -8.40 -15.77 10.19
C VAL A 173 -9.55 -16.33 11.05
N ASP A 174 -9.25 -16.74 12.28
CA ASP A 174 -10.24 -17.24 13.26
C ASP A 174 -11.39 -16.26 13.54
N LYS A 175 -11.18 -14.94 13.38
CA LYS A 175 -12.18 -13.89 13.66
C LYS A 175 -12.76 -13.24 12.42
N THR A 176 -11.97 -13.10 11.36
CA THR A 176 -12.39 -12.44 10.12
C THR A 176 -12.93 -13.44 9.10
N GLY A 177 -12.59 -14.71 9.25
CA GLY A 177 -12.71 -15.72 8.21
C GLY A 177 -11.89 -15.39 6.96
N PRO A 178 -12.09 -16.15 5.88
CA PRO A 178 -11.44 -15.92 4.59
C PRO A 178 -11.95 -14.64 3.92
N ILE A 179 -11.02 -13.88 3.32
CA ILE A 179 -11.30 -12.68 2.53
C ILE A 179 -10.76 -12.89 1.12
N LEU A 180 -11.63 -12.88 0.13
CA LEU A 180 -11.34 -13.28 -1.25
C LEU A 180 -11.45 -12.09 -2.18
N LEU A 181 -10.40 -11.77 -2.93
CA LEU A 181 -10.52 -10.91 -4.10
C LEU A 181 -10.92 -11.76 -5.31
N SER A 182 -12.07 -11.48 -5.92
CA SER A 182 -12.69 -12.38 -6.88
C SER A 182 -12.87 -11.75 -8.26
N THR A 183 -12.60 -12.56 -9.27
CA THR A 183 -13.02 -12.35 -10.67
C THR A 183 -13.99 -13.44 -11.13
N HIS A 184 -14.57 -14.20 -10.19
CA HIS A 184 -15.59 -15.18 -10.49
C HIS A 184 -16.76 -14.54 -11.23
N ARG A 185 -17.41 -15.31 -12.09
CA ARG A 185 -18.47 -14.84 -12.99
C ARG A 185 -19.66 -14.17 -12.31
N GLU A 186 -19.92 -14.45 -11.04
CA GLU A 186 -21.03 -13.89 -10.25
C GLU A 186 -20.57 -12.80 -9.27
N SER A 187 -19.28 -12.79 -8.91
CA SER A 187 -18.66 -11.83 -8.00
C SER A 187 -17.47 -11.16 -8.69
N TYR A 188 -17.68 -10.70 -9.91
CA TYR A 188 -16.62 -10.15 -10.74
C TYR A 188 -16.16 -8.79 -10.21
N ASN A 189 -14.86 -8.67 -9.96
CA ASN A 189 -14.24 -7.48 -9.39
C ASN A 189 -14.79 -7.12 -7.99
N GLN A 190 -14.97 -8.12 -7.13
CA GLN A 190 -15.51 -7.94 -5.77
C GLN A 190 -14.58 -8.55 -4.72
N ILE A 191 -14.62 -7.99 -3.51
CA ILE A 191 -14.09 -8.66 -2.33
C ILE A 191 -15.23 -9.42 -1.64
N LEU A 192 -15.05 -10.71 -1.40
CA LEU A 192 -15.94 -11.54 -0.60
C LEU A 192 -15.36 -11.69 0.81
N PHE A 193 -16.16 -11.47 1.85
CA PHE A 193 -15.73 -11.72 3.23
C PHE A 193 -16.71 -12.61 3.98
N SER A 194 -16.26 -13.13 5.14
CA SER A 194 -17.02 -14.14 5.89
C SER A 194 -18.25 -13.55 6.56
N THR A 195 -19.31 -14.34 6.61
CA THR A 195 -20.52 -14.04 7.38
C THR A 195 -20.26 -14.02 8.89
N GLU A 196 -19.18 -14.66 9.35
CA GLU A 196 -18.83 -14.80 10.76
C GLU A 196 -17.96 -13.65 11.28
N MET A 197 -17.53 -12.74 10.39
CA MET A 197 -16.71 -11.59 10.77
C MET A 197 -17.39 -10.72 11.85
N ASP A 198 -16.60 -10.21 12.79
CA ASP A 198 -17.10 -9.34 13.87
C ASP A 198 -17.78 -8.07 13.33
N TYR A 199 -18.87 -7.62 13.97
CA TYR A 199 -19.73 -6.54 13.52
C TYR A 199 -18.98 -5.20 13.36
N GLU A 200 -18.07 -4.87 14.28
CA GLU A 200 -17.25 -3.67 14.19
C GLU A 200 -16.30 -3.71 12.98
N MET A 201 -15.73 -4.87 12.65
CA MET A 201 -14.88 -5.04 11.47
C MET A 201 -15.70 -5.01 10.19
N LYS A 202 -16.91 -5.61 10.20
CA LYS A 202 -17.84 -5.58 9.07
C LYS A 202 -18.19 -4.17 8.64
N THR A 203 -18.51 -3.28 9.58
CA THR A 203 -18.88 -1.89 9.25
C THR A 203 -17.74 -1.11 8.60
N LYS A 204 -16.48 -1.37 8.99
CA LYS A 204 -15.29 -0.78 8.35
C LYS A 204 -15.05 -1.35 6.94
N PHE A 205 -15.17 -2.68 6.79
CA PHE A 205 -14.96 -3.36 5.51
C PHE A 205 -16.06 -3.13 4.47
N LEU A 206 -17.30 -2.85 4.89
CA LEU A 206 -18.42 -2.57 3.98
C LEU A 206 -18.29 -1.24 3.24
N SER A 207 -17.39 -0.35 3.67
CA SER A 207 -17.10 0.87 2.92
C SER A 207 -16.50 0.50 1.55
N PRO A 208 -17.18 0.84 0.43
CA PRO A 208 -16.67 0.52 -0.89
C PRO A 208 -15.29 1.14 -1.09
N THR A 209 -14.36 0.35 -1.63
CA THR A 209 -13.00 0.78 -1.97
C THR A 209 -12.93 1.07 -3.47
N ALA A 210 -12.10 2.03 -3.84
CA ALA A 210 -11.85 2.37 -5.24
C ALA A 210 -11.41 1.16 -6.07
N GLY A 211 -11.79 1.15 -7.34
CA GLY A 211 -11.42 0.11 -8.31
C GLY A 211 -12.22 -1.20 -8.20
N LEU A 212 -13.04 -1.38 -7.16
CA LEU A 212 -13.90 -2.55 -6.98
C LEU A 212 -15.36 -2.27 -7.36
N SER A 213 -16.08 -3.30 -7.79
CA SER A 213 -17.52 -3.20 -8.05
C SER A 213 -18.35 -3.26 -6.76
N GLY A 214 -17.79 -3.88 -5.72
CA GLY A 214 -18.41 -3.94 -4.39
C GLY A 214 -17.68 -4.88 -3.45
N ILE A 215 -18.12 -4.88 -2.19
CA ILE A 215 -17.65 -5.78 -1.14
C ILE A 215 -18.88 -6.52 -0.62
N THR A 216 -18.90 -7.85 -0.77
CA THR A 216 -20.08 -8.68 -0.53
C THR A 216 -19.81 -9.79 0.49
N LEU A 217 -20.87 -10.21 1.18
CA LEU A 217 -20.82 -11.29 2.15
C LEU A 217 -20.93 -12.64 1.44
N GLY A 218 -20.10 -13.61 1.85
CA GLY A 218 -20.27 -15.01 1.41
C GLY A 218 -19.00 -15.75 1.03
N SER A 219 -17.83 -15.37 1.54
CA SER A 219 -16.59 -16.10 1.25
C SER A 219 -16.63 -17.57 1.71
N ASN A 220 -17.15 -17.86 2.91
CA ASN A 220 -17.32 -19.23 3.42
C ASN A 220 -18.16 -20.07 2.47
N LYS A 221 -19.37 -19.60 2.14
CA LYS A 221 -20.29 -20.27 1.20
C LYS A 221 -19.65 -20.52 -0.16
N HIS A 222 -18.85 -19.57 -0.65
CA HIS A 222 -18.15 -19.73 -1.93
C HIS A 222 -17.09 -20.83 -1.85
N LEU A 223 -16.29 -20.89 -0.78
CA LEU A 223 -15.24 -21.91 -0.64
C LEU A 223 -15.82 -23.30 -0.34
N GLU A 224 -16.85 -23.39 0.50
CA GLU A 224 -17.54 -24.65 0.84
C GLU A 224 -18.19 -25.34 -0.39
N GLN A 225 -18.46 -24.60 -1.47
CA GLN A 225 -18.96 -25.18 -2.73
C GLN A 225 -17.92 -26.05 -3.45
N TYR A 226 -16.64 -25.79 -3.20
CA TYR A 226 -15.52 -26.35 -3.96
C TYR A 226 -14.53 -27.14 -3.11
N PHE A 227 -14.37 -26.79 -1.83
CA PHE A 227 -13.39 -27.38 -0.92
C PHE A 227 -14.08 -28.11 0.23
N SER A 228 -13.51 -29.25 0.62
CA SER A 228 -13.92 -29.97 1.83
C SER A 228 -13.46 -29.24 3.09
N HIS A 229 -14.08 -29.58 4.22
CA HIS A 229 -13.73 -28.97 5.51
C HIS A 229 -12.25 -29.16 5.87
N GLN A 230 -11.66 -30.31 5.54
CA GLN A 230 -10.24 -30.59 5.74
C GLN A 230 -9.35 -29.63 4.92
N ASN A 231 -9.69 -29.38 3.66
CA ASN A 231 -8.97 -28.43 2.82
C ASN A 231 -9.07 -27.00 3.36
N LEU A 232 -10.24 -26.60 3.87
CA LEU A 232 -10.43 -25.26 4.46
C LEU A 232 -9.60 -25.08 5.73
N GLN A 233 -9.58 -26.07 6.62
CA GLN A 233 -8.72 -26.07 7.82
C GLN A 233 -7.24 -25.98 7.43
N TYR A 234 -6.83 -26.76 6.43
CA TYR A 234 -5.46 -26.72 5.93
C TYR A 234 -5.08 -25.34 5.37
N ILE A 235 -5.96 -24.70 4.60
CA ILE A 235 -5.74 -23.34 4.08
C ILE A 235 -5.61 -22.32 5.21
N GLU A 236 -6.45 -22.41 6.25
CA GLU A 236 -6.41 -21.55 7.42
C GLU A 236 -5.09 -21.69 8.18
N GLU A 237 -4.68 -22.94 8.47
CA GLU A 237 -3.39 -23.24 9.10
C GLU A 237 -2.22 -22.70 8.27
N LEU A 238 -2.28 -22.83 6.95
CA LEU A 238 -1.28 -22.30 6.03
C LEU A 238 -1.18 -20.77 6.10
N VAL A 239 -2.30 -20.04 6.12
CA VAL A 239 -2.31 -18.58 6.25
C VAL A 239 -1.74 -18.14 7.60
N LEU A 240 -2.13 -18.80 8.70
CA LEU A 240 -1.60 -18.51 10.04
C LEU A 240 -0.09 -18.78 10.13
N LYS A 241 0.38 -19.83 9.46
CA LYS A 241 1.81 -20.15 9.38
C LYS A 241 2.60 -19.10 8.60
N LEU A 242 2.11 -18.70 7.43
CA LEU A 242 2.70 -17.60 6.66
C LEU A 242 2.75 -16.32 7.50
N LYS A 243 1.66 -16.01 8.21
CA LYS A 243 1.57 -14.82 9.07
C LYS A 243 2.64 -14.85 10.16
N ARG A 244 2.84 -15.99 10.83
CA ARG A 244 3.90 -16.16 11.83
C ARG A 244 5.28 -15.89 11.23
N VAL A 245 5.59 -16.48 10.08
CA VAL A 245 6.87 -16.28 9.40
C VAL A 245 7.06 -14.81 9.04
N TYR A 246 6.16 -14.22 8.24
CA TYR A 246 6.34 -12.85 7.75
C TYR A 246 6.27 -11.77 8.84
N SER A 247 5.57 -12.02 9.95
CA SER A 247 5.55 -11.10 11.10
C SER A 247 6.88 -11.00 11.85
N THR A 248 7.74 -12.03 11.75
CA THR A 248 9.01 -12.13 12.49
C THR A 248 10.24 -11.91 11.62
N ILE A 249 10.04 -11.64 10.32
CA ILE A 249 11.15 -11.36 9.40
C ILE A 249 11.72 -9.98 9.67
N ASP A 250 13.03 -9.94 9.85
CA ASP A 250 13.83 -8.73 9.77
C ASP A 250 14.09 -8.40 8.31
N TYR A 251 14.03 -7.12 7.95
CA TYR A 251 14.33 -6.66 6.60
C TYR A 251 14.93 -5.25 6.67
N ASP A 252 15.75 -4.92 5.67
CA ASP A 252 16.31 -3.59 5.51
C ASP A 252 15.35 -2.73 4.66
N PRO A 253 14.80 -1.61 5.19
CA PRO A 253 13.96 -0.70 4.43
C PRO A 253 14.65 -0.05 3.21
N MET A 254 15.99 -0.04 3.15
CA MET A 254 16.75 0.40 1.98
C MET A 254 16.92 -0.71 0.93
N TYR A 255 16.74 -1.97 1.33
CA TYR A 255 16.94 -3.13 0.49
C TYR A 255 15.82 -4.16 0.70
N LEU A 256 14.65 -3.87 0.11
CA LEU A 256 13.43 -4.68 0.28
C LEU A 256 13.53 -6.12 -0.24
N PHE A 257 14.48 -6.42 -1.12
CA PHE A 257 14.74 -7.80 -1.53
C PHE A 257 15.17 -8.69 -0.36
N SER A 258 15.69 -8.12 0.73
CA SER A 258 15.96 -8.84 1.98
C SER A 258 14.72 -9.54 2.55
N ILE A 259 13.51 -9.04 2.30
CA ILE A 259 12.25 -9.69 2.71
C ILE A 259 12.18 -11.11 2.13
N ILE A 260 12.49 -11.26 0.84
CA ILE A 260 12.42 -12.56 0.14
C ILE A 260 13.53 -13.49 0.64
N VAL A 261 14.76 -12.97 0.75
CA VAL A 261 15.92 -13.75 1.21
C VAL A 261 15.69 -14.29 2.62
N ASN A 262 15.21 -13.43 3.54
CA ASN A 262 15.00 -13.81 4.93
C ASN A 262 13.76 -14.70 5.09
N ALA A 263 12.71 -14.51 4.27
CA ALA A 263 11.59 -15.43 4.19
C ALA A 263 12.05 -16.83 3.78
N ALA A 264 12.88 -16.94 2.74
CA ALA A 264 13.39 -18.23 2.28
C ALA A 264 14.18 -18.97 3.37
N LEU A 265 15.03 -18.24 4.12
CA LEU A 265 15.78 -18.81 5.24
C LEU A 265 14.85 -19.32 6.35
N ARG A 266 13.84 -18.53 6.72
CA ARG A 266 12.86 -18.91 7.76
C ARG A 266 12.02 -20.11 7.34
N PHE A 267 11.55 -20.14 6.09
CA PHE A 267 10.80 -21.28 5.58
C PHE A 267 11.66 -22.56 5.55
N LYS A 268 12.94 -22.49 5.18
CA LYS A 268 13.84 -23.65 5.27
C LYS A 268 13.99 -24.16 6.69
N SER A 269 14.15 -23.26 7.67
CA SER A 269 14.32 -23.64 9.07
C SER A 269 13.04 -24.18 9.73
N GLU A 270 11.88 -23.60 9.44
CA GLU A 270 10.61 -23.96 10.12
C GLU A 270 9.83 -25.05 9.41
N LEU A 271 9.97 -25.18 8.09
CA LEU A 271 9.20 -26.14 7.31
C LEU A 271 10.00 -27.35 6.82
N GLY A 272 11.33 -27.36 6.99
CA GLY A 272 12.18 -28.40 6.38
C GLY A 272 12.04 -28.46 4.86
N PHE A 273 11.67 -27.34 4.23
CA PHE A 273 11.32 -27.30 2.81
C PHE A 273 12.54 -27.57 1.92
N SER A 274 12.41 -28.59 1.08
CA SER A 274 13.32 -28.90 -0.04
C SER A 274 12.59 -29.00 -1.38
N ASN A 275 11.35 -28.48 -1.46
CA ASN A 275 10.60 -28.48 -2.72
C ASN A 275 10.99 -27.27 -3.58
N VAL A 276 12.20 -27.31 -4.11
CA VAL A 276 12.40 -26.79 -5.46
C VAL A 276 12.12 -27.97 -6.37
N GLN A 277 10.92 -28.04 -6.93
CA GLN A 277 10.75 -28.84 -8.14
C GLN A 277 11.63 -28.17 -9.20
N LYS A 278 12.85 -28.69 -9.39
CA LYS A 278 13.62 -28.51 -10.61
C LYS A 278 12.79 -29.14 -11.71
N VAL A 279 11.83 -28.41 -12.26
CA VAL A 279 11.22 -28.86 -13.49
C VAL A 279 12.18 -28.44 -14.58
N GLU A 280 13.04 -29.37 -14.99
CA GLU A 280 13.76 -29.28 -16.26
C GLU A 280 12.70 -29.28 -17.37
N LYS A 281 12.18 -28.08 -17.69
CA LYS A 281 11.22 -27.88 -18.77
C LYS A 281 11.95 -27.41 -20.00
N SER A 282 11.56 -27.93 -21.16
CA SER A 282 12.07 -27.54 -22.45
C SER A 282 12.00 -26.02 -22.65
N ASN A 283 13.05 -25.43 -23.20
CA ASN A 283 13.15 -24.00 -23.53
C ASN A 283 12.24 -23.57 -24.71
N GLU A 284 11.20 -24.35 -25.03
CA GLU A 284 10.29 -24.01 -26.12
C GLU A 284 9.45 -22.79 -25.70
N LYS A 285 9.44 -21.76 -26.55
CA LYS A 285 8.57 -20.60 -26.36
C LYS A 285 7.13 -21.04 -26.56
N LEU A 286 6.40 -21.22 -25.47
CA LEU A 286 4.97 -21.48 -25.51
C LEU A 286 4.20 -20.15 -25.62
N PRO A 287 3.02 -20.14 -26.26
CA PRO A 287 2.18 -18.94 -26.38
C PRO A 287 1.59 -18.47 -25.04
N LYS A 288 1.65 -19.32 -24.01
CA LYS A 288 1.07 -19.11 -22.69
C LYS A 288 2.05 -19.58 -21.63
N GLU A 289 2.28 -18.75 -20.61
CA GLU A 289 3.09 -19.14 -19.45
C GLU A 289 2.22 -19.73 -18.34
N SER A 290 2.68 -20.82 -17.72
CA SER A 290 1.99 -21.36 -16.55
C SER A 290 2.39 -20.58 -15.30
N ILE A 291 1.48 -19.72 -14.85
CA ILE A 291 1.65 -18.90 -13.64
C ILE A 291 1.40 -19.72 -12.37
N PHE A 292 0.52 -20.72 -12.42
CA PHE A 292 0.15 -21.55 -11.26
C PHE A 292 0.51 -22.99 -11.59
N LEU A 293 1.06 -23.72 -10.62
CA LEU A 293 1.43 -25.13 -10.82
C LEU A 293 0.19 -25.95 -11.17
N SER A 294 -0.96 -25.64 -10.55
CA SER A 294 -2.24 -26.30 -10.82
C SER A 294 -2.75 -26.06 -12.24
N ALA A 295 -2.28 -25.01 -12.93
CA ALA A 295 -2.73 -24.64 -14.26
C ALA A 295 -1.90 -25.26 -15.40
N GLU A 296 -0.78 -25.93 -15.09
CA GLU A 296 0.10 -26.55 -16.08
C GLU A 296 -0.63 -27.48 -17.07
N PRO A 297 -1.59 -28.33 -16.65
CA PRO A 297 -2.32 -29.19 -17.58
C PRO A 297 -3.17 -28.42 -18.62
N ARG A 298 -3.38 -27.11 -18.42
CA ARG A 298 -4.25 -26.25 -19.24
C ARG A 298 -3.48 -25.17 -19.99
N ILE A 299 -2.18 -25.34 -20.17
CA ILE A 299 -1.32 -24.37 -20.85
C ILE A 299 -1.68 -24.15 -22.33
N ASN A 300 -2.36 -25.13 -22.95
CA ASN A 300 -2.82 -25.04 -24.35
C ASN A 300 -4.28 -24.59 -24.50
N SER A 301 -4.99 -24.35 -23.39
CA SER A 301 -6.38 -23.90 -23.41
C SER A 301 -6.42 -22.38 -23.33
N PHE A 302 -7.20 -21.77 -24.21
CA PHE A 302 -7.47 -20.34 -24.24
C PHE A 302 -8.97 -20.11 -24.13
N VAL A 303 -9.36 -19.20 -23.24
CA VAL A 303 -10.73 -18.77 -23.06
C VAL A 303 -10.84 -17.30 -23.41
N ASP A 304 -11.70 -16.99 -24.38
CA ASP A 304 -11.96 -15.62 -24.79
C ASP A 304 -12.63 -14.83 -23.68
N TRP A 305 -12.36 -13.52 -23.68
CA TRP A 305 -12.94 -12.61 -22.73
C TRP A 305 -14.46 -12.48 -22.94
N PRO A 306 -15.31 -12.75 -21.93
CA PRO A 306 -16.76 -12.67 -22.10
C PRO A 306 -17.24 -11.27 -22.46
N GLU A 307 -18.10 -11.13 -23.47
CA GLU A 307 -18.63 -9.83 -23.94
C GLU A 307 -19.30 -9.00 -22.84
N ARG A 308 -19.97 -9.67 -21.90
CA ARG A 308 -20.63 -9.05 -20.74
C ARG A 308 -19.68 -8.25 -19.85
N PHE A 309 -18.39 -8.56 -19.87
CA PHE A 309 -17.36 -7.86 -19.10
C PHE A 309 -16.56 -6.93 -20.01
N ARG A 310 -17.24 -5.98 -20.65
CA ARG A 310 -16.61 -5.08 -21.62
C ARG A 310 -15.44 -4.31 -20.99
N ARG A 311 -14.25 -4.47 -21.58
CA ARG A 311 -13.05 -3.72 -21.23
C ARG A 311 -13.19 -2.27 -21.70
N ARG A 312 -12.73 -1.34 -20.87
CA ARG A 312 -12.69 0.10 -21.12
C ARG A 312 -11.27 0.62 -20.91
N THR A 313 -10.97 1.75 -21.52
CA THR A 313 -9.72 2.45 -21.17
C THR A 313 -9.91 3.22 -19.88
N LYS A 314 -8.81 3.43 -19.14
CA LYS A 314 -8.80 4.26 -17.93
C LYS A 314 -9.35 5.65 -18.21
N ASP A 315 -8.87 6.26 -19.30
CA ASP A 315 -9.25 7.60 -19.73
C ASP A 315 -10.74 7.73 -20.04
N GLU A 316 -11.35 6.72 -20.65
CA GLU A 316 -12.81 6.72 -20.90
C GLU A 316 -13.61 6.82 -19.60
N LEU A 317 -13.20 6.08 -18.57
CA LEU A 317 -13.87 6.10 -17.28
C LEU A 317 -13.63 7.41 -16.54
N GLU A 318 -12.38 7.87 -16.46
CA GLU A 318 -12.04 9.11 -15.75
C GLU A 318 -12.69 10.34 -16.38
N ARG A 319 -12.85 10.38 -17.71
CA ARG A 319 -13.57 11.46 -18.41
C ARG A 319 -15.09 11.40 -18.23
N SER A 320 -15.65 10.22 -18.01
CA SER A 320 -17.09 10.04 -17.81
C SER A 320 -17.57 10.53 -16.44
N VAL A 321 -16.66 10.67 -15.47
CA VAL A 321 -16.98 11.22 -14.16
C VAL A 321 -17.18 12.73 -14.28
N VAL A 322 -18.43 13.17 -14.12
CA VAL A 322 -18.75 14.59 -14.01
C VAL A 322 -18.11 15.11 -12.73
N LEU A 323 -16.95 15.76 -12.87
CA LEU A 323 -16.37 16.55 -11.80
C LEU A 323 -17.41 17.58 -11.40
N VAL A 324 -17.99 17.42 -10.20
CA VAL A 324 -18.74 18.51 -9.58
C VAL A 324 -17.71 19.61 -9.38
N LYS A 325 -17.64 20.55 -10.33
CA LYS A 325 -16.96 21.82 -10.10
C LYS A 325 -17.56 22.31 -8.80
N SER A 326 -16.75 22.37 -7.74
CA SER A 326 -17.15 23.08 -6.55
C SER A 326 -17.66 24.42 -7.05
N LYS A 327 -18.97 24.67 -6.94
CA LYS A 327 -19.45 26.05 -6.97
C LYS A 327 -18.67 26.67 -5.83
N ILE A 328 -17.58 27.36 -6.14
CA ILE A 328 -17.06 28.39 -5.26
C ILE A 328 -18.30 29.19 -4.98
N TYR A 329 -18.78 29.14 -3.75
CA TYR A 329 -19.93 29.93 -3.32
C TYR A 329 -19.56 31.38 -3.64
N GLN A 330 -20.07 31.88 -4.76
CA GLN A 330 -20.13 33.29 -5.03
C GLN A 330 -21.44 33.70 -4.39
N PRO A 331 -21.43 34.33 -3.21
CA PRO A 331 -22.65 34.90 -2.70
C PRO A 331 -23.20 35.82 -3.80
N GLU A 332 -24.43 35.56 -4.24
CA GLU A 332 -25.22 36.59 -4.90
C GLU A 332 -25.20 37.81 -3.97
N LYS A 333 -25.09 39.01 -4.54
CA LYS A 333 -25.07 40.26 -3.79
C LYS A 333 -26.33 40.34 -2.93
N ILE A 334 -26.22 39.87 -1.69
CA ILE A 334 -27.22 40.09 -0.65
C ILE A 334 -26.93 41.48 -0.13
N ASP A 335 -27.91 42.36 -0.27
CA ASP A 335 -27.90 43.68 0.35
C ASP A 335 -27.59 43.53 1.83
N LYS A 336 -26.58 44.28 2.29
CA LYS A 336 -26.14 44.28 3.68
C LYS A 336 -27.22 44.91 4.56
N GLU A 337 -28.22 44.13 4.95
CA GLU A 337 -28.90 44.38 6.21
C GLU A 337 -28.06 43.80 7.34
N SER A 338 -27.55 44.71 8.17
CA SER A 338 -26.71 44.42 9.31
C SER A 338 -27.46 43.60 10.35
N ILE A 339 -27.28 42.28 10.32
CA ILE A 339 -27.61 41.42 11.47
C ILE A 339 -26.56 41.70 12.55
N ARG A 340 -26.97 42.37 13.63
CA ARG A 340 -26.18 42.48 14.85
C ARG A 340 -26.17 41.10 15.52
N VAL A 341 -25.04 40.41 15.42
CA VAL A 341 -24.77 39.21 16.21
C VAL A 341 -24.11 39.68 17.51
N GLU A 342 -24.76 39.40 18.63
CA GLU A 342 -24.23 39.64 19.97
C GLU A 342 -22.94 38.84 20.18
N GLU A 343 -21.93 39.52 20.72
CA GLU A 343 -20.59 39.01 20.99
C GLU A 343 -20.64 37.87 22.01
N PHE A 344 -20.50 36.63 21.54
CA PHE A 344 -19.97 35.56 22.37
C PHE A 344 -18.44 35.58 22.26
N GLY A 345 -17.81 36.12 23.30
CA GLY A 345 -16.37 36.16 23.46
C GLY A 345 -15.78 34.77 23.66
N LEU A 346 -15.27 34.19 22.58
CA LEU A 346 -14.22 33.17 22.59
C LEU A 346 -13.31 33.48 21.40
N GLU A 347 -12.00 33.48 21.64
CA GLU A 347 -10.94 33.86 20.70
C GLU A 347 -11.21 33.34 19.28
N GLN A 348 -11.59 34.24 18.37
CA GLN A 348 -11.82 33.90 16.97
C GLN A 348 -10.48 33.52 16.33
N GLU A 349 -10.35 32.25 15.91
CA GLU A 349 -9.31 31.84 14.97
C GLU A 349 -9.46 32.64 13.68
N GLU A 350 -8.60 33.63 13.47
CA GLU A 350 -8.51 34.35 12.20
C GLU A 350 -8.11 33.37 11.08
N PHE A 351 -9.08 33.01 10.25
CA PHE A 351 -8.85 32.24 9.02
C PHE A 351 -7.96 33.06 8.06
N LYS A 352 -6.65 32.83 8.04
CA LYS A 352 -5.71 33.47 7.09
C LYS A 352 -5.50 32.60 5.86
N ILE A 353 -5.90 33.12 4.70
CA ILE A 353 -5.71 32.48 3.39
C ILE A 353 -4.20 32.37 3.10
N ARG A 354 -3.72 31.21 2.62
CA ARG A 354 -2.30 30.95 2.25
C ARG A 354 -1.73 31.93 1.20
N SER A 355 -2.56 32.74 0.56
CA SER A 355 -2.19 33.80 -0.39
C SER A 355 -1.94 35.17 0.25
N MET A 356 -2.09 35.32 1.58
CA MET A 356 -1.58 36.50 2.26
C MET A 356 -0.06 36.55 2.07
N LYS A 357 0.42 37.64 1.46
CA LYS A 357 1.85 37.92 1.33
C LYS A 357 2.49 37.73 2.71
N ARG A 358 3.46 36.82 2.78
CA ARG A 358 4.23 36.58 4.01
C ARG A 358 4.82 37.92 4.50
N PRO A 359 4.88 38.14 5.82
CA PRO A 359 5.41 39.38 6.35
C PRO A 359 6.86 39.53 5.91
N LEU A 360 7.22 40.71 5.43
CA LEU A 360 8.62 41.06 5.25
C LEU A 360 9.19 41.43 6.62
N VAL A 361 10.32 40.83 6.98
CA VAL A 361 11.01 41.04 8.25
C VAL A 361 12.47 41.38 8.00
N GLU A 362 13.02 42.24 8.85
CA GLU A 362 14.43 42.60 8.80
C GLU A 362 15.32 41.42 9.16
N VAL A 363 16.43 41.26 8.44
CA VAL A 363 17.42 40.23 8.74
C VAL A 363 18.18 40.65 10.00
N LYS A 364 17.97 39.90 11.09
CA LYS A 364 18.62 40.12 12.38
C LYS A 364 19.83 39.19 12.53
N ILE A 365 20.85 39.65 13.25
CA ILE A 365 22.00 38.82 13.61
C ILE A 365 21.53 37.74 14.59
N LEU A 366 21.87 36.48 14.33
CA LEU A 366 21.51 35.38 15.21
C LEU A 366 22.18 35.52 16.58
N PRO A 367 21.46 35.29 17.68
CA PRO A 367 22.05 35.25 19.00
C PRO A 367 22.99 34.03 19.12
N ILE A 368 23.94 34.10 20.06
CA ILE A 368 24.85 32.97 20.33
C ILE A 368 24.00 31.80 20.85
N ILE A 369 24.02 30.68 20.13
CA ILE A 369 23.34 29.45 20.52
C ILE A 369 24.27 28.71 21.51
N PRO A 370 23.79 28.38 22.73
CA PRO A 370 24.59 27.66 23.71
C PRO A 370 25.00 26.28 23.19
N THR A 371 26.16 25.77 23.60
CA THR A 371 26.77 24.54 23.06
C THR A 371 26.80 23.38 24.04
N SER A 372 26.28 23.55 25.26
CA SER A 372 26.46 22.61 26.37
C SER A 372 25.18 21.85 26.75
N ASN A 373 24.00 22.38 26.44
CA ASN A 373 22.73 21.82 26.90
C ASN A 373 21.66 21.85 25.80
N SER A 374 21.14 20.68 25.44
CA SER A 374 20.11 20.52 24.41
C SER A 374 18.78 21.23 24.73
N LEU A 375 18.40 21.35 26.00
CA LEU A 375 17.19 22.08 26.39
C LEU A 375 17.37 23.59 26.20
N GLU A 376 18.54 24.12 26.59
CA GLU A 376 18.86 25.53 26.39
C GLU A 376 18.94 25.87 24.89
N ILE A 377 19.53 24.99 24.06
CA ILE A 377 19.53 25.12 22.60
C ILE A 377 18.10 25.26 22.07
N LEU A 378 17.21 24.35 22.43
CA LEU A 378 15.81 24.36 21.96
C LEU A 378 15.04 25.60 22.46
N GLN A 379 15.31 26.07 23.68
CA GLN A 379 14.74 27.31 24.20
C GLN A 379 15.24 28.53 23.43
N THR A 380 16.52 28.59 23.05
CA THR A 380 17.06 29.64 22.20
C THR A 380 16.39 29.63 20.83
N ILE A 381 16.18 28.46 20.21
CA ILE A 381 15.46 28.35 18.94
C ILE A 381 14.01 28.84 19.07
N LYS A 382 13.31 28.46 20.15
CA LYS A 382 11.96 28.95 20.43
C LYS A 382 11.91 30.48 20.53
N ASN A 383 12.91 31.09 21.16
CA ASN A 383 13.02 32.53 21.28
C ASN A 383 13.28 33.19 19.92
N ILE A 384 14.15 32.62 19.07
CA ILE A 384 14.41 33.10 17.71
C ILE A 384 13.11 33.06 16.87
N VAL A 385 12.33 31.99 16.95
CA VAL A 385 11.03 31.89 16.26
C VAL A 385 10.05 32.96 16.76
N ASN A 386 10.07 33.25 18.07
CA ASN A 386 9.20 34.26 18.67
C ASN A 386 9.58 35.71 18.33
N GLN A 387 10.86 35.99 18.06
CA GLN A 387 11.41 37.33 17.80
C GLN A 387 11.34 37.79 16.32
N ASP A 388 10.51 37.13 15.51
CA ASP A 388 10.23 37.49 14.11
C ASP A 388 11.49 37.59 13.23
N TYR A 389 12.39 36.60 13.35
CA TYR A 389 13.50 36.44 12.42
C TYR A 389 12.99 36.02 11.04
N ASP A 390 13.75 36.35 9.99
CA ASP A 390 13.48 35.83 8.66
C ASP A 390 13.68 34.30 8.62
N MET A 391 12.92 33.64 7.76
CA MET A 391 12.89 32.18 7.66
C MET A 391 14.28 31.60 7.42
N ARG A 392 15.12 32.26 6.61
CA ARG A 392 16.47 31.78 6.31
C ARG A 392 17.37 31.82 7.54
N SER A 393 17.28 32.85 8.36
CA SER A 393 17.96 32.92 9.67
C SER A 393 17.44 31.86 10.64
N ILE A 394 16.13 31.62 10.68
CA ILE A 394 15.55 30.51 11.47
C ILE A 394 16.10 29.16 11.00
N GLY A 395 16.19 28.93 9.68
CA GLY A 395 16.77 27.73 9.09
C GLY A 395 18.24 27.53 9.49
N LYS A 396 19.06 28.59 9.46
CA LYS A 396 20.45 28.55 9.93
C LYS A 396 20.55 28.25 11.42
N ALA A 397 19.69 28.83 12.24
CA ALA A 397 19.66 28.57 13.67
C ALA A 397 19.32 27.09 13.96
N LEU A 398 18.33 26.54 13.24
CA LEU A 398 17.96 25.12 13.32
C LEU A 398 19.08 24.19 12.87
N GLU A 399 19.86 24.58 11.86
CA GLU A 399 21.02 23.82 11.39
C GLU A 399 22.12 23.75 12.46
N ILE A 400 22.47 24.90 13.05
CA ILE A 400 23.45 24.98 14.15
C ILE A 400 22.96 24.17 15.36
N ALA A 401 21.69 24.33 15.74
CA ALA A 401 21.09 23.58 16.84
C ALA A 401 21.10 22.08 16.59
N ARG A 402 20.76 21.63 15.37
CA ARG A 402 20.81 20.22 14.99
C ARG A 402 22.21 19.66 15.15
N ASP A 403 23.23 20.37 14.69
CA ASP A 403 24.61 19.89 14.71
C ASP A 403 25.15 19.78 16.15
N TYR A 404 24.78 20.73 17.04
CA TYR A 404 25.10 20.65 18.47
C TYR A 404 24.28 19.59 19.21
N ILE A 405 23.00 19.40 18.88
CA ILE A 405 22.19 18.33 19.50
C ILE A 405 22.69 16.96 19.04
N ARG A 406 23.12 16.84 17.77
CA ARG A 406 23.69 15.61 17.21
C ARG A 406 24.97 15.19 17.92
N SER A 407 25.79 16.12 18.39
CA SER A 407 27.00 15.80 19.18
C SER A 407 26.68 15.39 20.62
N MET A 408 25.45 15.62 21.10
CA MET A 408 25.02 15.28 22.46
C MET A 408 24.17 14.01 22.52
N ILE A 409 23.22 13.82 21.59
CA ILE A 409 22.20 12.77 21.67
C ILE A 409 21.87 12.18 20.28
N LEU A 410 21.65 10.86 20.23
CA LEU A 410 21.33 10.06 19.03
C LEU A 410 19.81 9.88 18.77
N HIS A 411 18.98 10.89 19.04
CA HIS A 411 17.54 10.83 18.71
C HIS A 411 17.29 11.14 17.24
N SER A 412 17.26 10.08 16.42
CA SER A 412 17.09 10.15 14.96
C SER A 412 15.85 10.95 14.51
N HIS A 413 14.74 10.88 15.25
CA HIS A 413 13.49 11.56 14.90
C HIS A 413 13.59 13.10 14.98
N ILE A 414 14.12 13.65 16.08
CA ILE A 414 14.24 15.12 16.26
C ILE A 414 15.22 15.70 15.22
N LEU A 415 16.35 15.02 15.00
CA LEU A 415 17.36 15.44 14.03
C LEU A 415 16.83 15.43 12.59
N TRP A 416 15.97 14.45 12.26
CA TRP A 416 15.32 14.36 10.95
C TRP A 416 14.31 15.50 10.74
N GLU A 417 13.44 15.76 11.72
CA GLU A 417 12.47 16.85 11.62
C GLU A 417 13.13 18.22 11.54
N MET A 418 14.18 18.46 12.34
CA MET A 418 15.01 19.66 12.23
C MET A 418 15.58 19.80 10.82
N SER A 419 16.12 18.73 10.25
CA SER A 419 16.66 18.74 8.88
C SER A 419 15.60 19.06 7.83
N ARG A 420 14.34 18.61 8.03
CA ARG A 420 13.21 18.96 7.17
C ARG A 420 12.94 20.47 7.18
N TYR A 421 12.90 21.09 8.37
CA TYR A 421 12.68 22.53 8.49
C TYR A 421 13.86 23.36 7.95
N VAL A 422 15.09 22.92 8.18
CA VAL A 422 16.30 23.55 7.59
C VAL A 422 16.19 23.60 6.07
N ASN A 423 15.91 22.46 5.44
CA ASN A 423 15.76 22.37 3.98
C ASN A 423 14.61 23.20 3.43
N LEU A 424 13.51 23.29 4.18
CA LEU A 424 12.34 24.08 3.80
C LEU A 424 12.67 25.57 3.82
N TYR A 425 13.37 26.03 4.85
CA TYR A 425 13.60 27.45 5.11
C TYR A 425 14.85 28.02 4.42
N GLN A 426 15.86 27.20 4.13
CA GLN A 426 17.02 27.62 3.34
C GLN A 426 16.67 27.97 1.89
N LYS A 427 15.57 27.42 1.35
CA LYS A 427 15.09 27.65 -0.04
C LYS A 427 14.22 28.89 -0.21
N VAL A 428 13.91 29.61 0.87
CA VAL A 428 13.05 30.80 0.83
C VAL A 428 13.88 32.04 0.55
N GLU A 429 13.28 33.00 -0.17
CA GLU A 429 13.88 34.32 -0.41
C GLU A 429 14.24 35.01 0.91
N PRO A 430 15.34 35.80 0.95
CA PRO A 430 15.71 36.56 2.14
C PRO A 430 14.61 37.56 2.52
N ASN A 431 14.55 37.89 3.82
CA ASN A 431 13.60 38.86 4.40
C ASN A 431 12.14 38.39 4.46
N VAL A 432 11.87 37.12 4.14
CA VAL A 432 10.53 36.53 4.29
C VAL A 432 10.38 35.94 5.68
N GLY A 433 9.39 36.40 6.44
CA GLY A 433 9.07 35.92 7.78
C GLY A 433 8.04 34.78 7.79
N LEU A 434 7.92 34.11 8.93
CA LEU A 434 6.87 33.11 9.16
C LEU A 434 5.50 33.80 9.26
N SER A 435 4.47 33.21 8.67
CA SER A 435 3.09 33.59 8.98
C SER A 435 2.73 33.25 10.43
N SER A 436 1.70 33.89 10.99
CA SER A 436 1.23 33.60 12.36
C SER A 436 0.95 32.11 12.58
N LYS A 437 0.42 31.42 11.55
CA LYS A 437 0.16 29.98 11.58
C LYS A 437 1.45 29.15 11.56
N GLU A 438 2.39 29.46 10.67
CA GLU A 438 3.68 28.75 10.60
C GLU A 438 4.51 28.97 11.89
N LYS A 439 4.45 30.17 12.46
CA LYS A 439 5.07 30.51 13.75
C LYS A 439 4.47 29.68 14.89
N PHE A 440 3.16 29.52 14.92
CA PHE A 440 2.46 28.67 15.90
C PHE A 440 2.82 27.19 15.72
N GLU A 441 2.72 26.65 14.50
CA GLU A 441 3.04 25.25 14.19
C GLU A 441 4.48 24.89 14.54
N LEU A 442 5.45 25.74 14.17
CA LEU A 442 6.86 25.54 14.51
C LEU A 442 7.08 25.67 16.02
N GLY A 443 6.42 26.61 16.68
CA GLY A 443 6.48 26.78 18.13
C GLY A 443 5.97 25.56 18.91
N GLU A 444 4.85 24.97 18.47
CA GLU A 444 4.31 23.73 19.02
C GLU A 444 5.25 22.54 18.79
N GLN A 445 5.87 22.46 17.61
CA GLN A 445 6.83 21.40 17.33
C GLN A 445 8.09 21.50 18.22
N ILE A 446 8.61 22.70 18.44
CA ILE A 446 9.74 22.92 19.35
C ILE A 446 9.37 22.55 20.80
N LYS A 447 8.14 22.86 21.25
CA LYS A 447 7.67 22.41 22.58
C LYS A 447 7.64 20.90 22.70
N LYS A 448 7.19 20.17 21.65
CA LYS A 448 7.24 18.71 21.63
C LYS A 448 8.66 18.19 21.76
N TRP A 449 9.63 18.78 21.04
CA TRP A 449 11.04 18.43 21.18
C TRP A 449 11.57 18.67 22.59
N ILE A 450 11.22 19.80 23.21
CA ILE A 450 11.60 20.09 24.61
C ILE A 450 11.06 19.02 25.56
N ASN A 451 9.79 18.67 25.45
CA ASN A 451 9.15 17.67 26.31
C ASN A 451 9.76 16.26 26.14
N LEU A 452 10.08 15.89 24.90
CA LEU A 452 10.76 14.62 24.62
C LEU A 452 12.14 14.59 25.26
N MET A 453 12.89 15.70 25.21
CA MET A 453 14.25 15.78 25.76
C MET A 453 14.27 15.87 27.29
N SER A 454 13.26 16.50 27.92
CA SER A 454 13.12 16.52 29.38
C SER A 454 12.81 15.15 29.97
N ASN A 455 12.05 14.32 29.26
CA ASN A 455 11.74 12.95 29.69
C ASN A 455 12.95 12.00 29.59
N VAL A 456 13.95 12.35 28.77
CA VAL A 456 15.17 11.55 28.58
C VAL A 456 16.28 11.95 29.56
N GLN A 457 16.28 13.19 30.06
CA GLN A 457 17.22 13.62 31.11
C GLN A 457 16.75 13.31 32.54
N SER A 458 15.48 12.91 32.70
CA SER A 458 14.88 12.50 33.98
C SER A 458 14.76 10.98 34.14
N SER A 459 15.12 10.22 33.10
CA SER A 459 15.39 8.78 33.15
C SER A 459 16.90 8.54 33.19
#